data_AF-A0A1W1UQJ1-F1
#
_entry.id   AF-A0A1W1UQJ1-F1
#
_cell.length_a   1.000
_cell.length_b   1.000
_cell.length_c   1.000
_cell.angle_alpha   90.00
_cell.angle_beta   90.00
_cell.angle_gamma   90.00
#
_symmetry.space_group_name_H-M   'P 1'
#
loop_
_entity.id
_entity.type
_entity.pdbx_description
1 polymer ?
#
loop_
_entity_poly.entity_id
_entity_poly.type
_entity_poly.pdbx_seq_one_letter_code
_entity_poly.pdbx_strand_id
1 'polypeptide(L)' 'MKHLKPEELVSYFYFAQPEKSKRFSELDFVRLIDDLGVETANEFKAIIVRHLHEGRNLHVIQALLAA' A
#
# COMPACT_ATOMS: atom_id res chain seq x y z
N MET A 1 13.54 3.69 -10.78
CA MET A 1 12.92 3.91 -9.45
C MET A 1 13.62 3.02 -8.44
N LYS A 2 13.92 3.49 -7.23
CA LYS A 2 14.54 2.65 -6.19
C LYS A 2 13.52 1.59 -5.73
N HIS A 3 13.93 0.32 -5.73
CA HIS A 3 13.15 -0.76 -5.15
C HIS A 3 13.28 -0.69 -3.62
N LEU A 4 12.15 -0.62 -2.94
CA LEU A 4 12.07 -0.53 -1.48
C LEU A 4 11.98 -1.95 -0.91
N LYS A 5 12.60 -2.16 0.24
CA LYS A 5 12.41 -3.36 1.06
C LYS A 5 10.98 -3.43 1.63
N PRO A 6 10.51 -4.60 2.10
CA PRO A 6 9.17 -4.73 2.67
C PRO A 6 8.89 -3.70 3.79
N GLU A 7 9.83 -3.50 4.70
CA GLU A 7 9.68 -2.60 5.84
C GLU A 7 9.63 -1.13 5.41
N GLU A 8 10.38 -0.79 4.35
CA GLU A 8 10.37 0.53 3.73
C GLU A 8 9.03 0.79 3.02
N LEU A 9 8.44 -0.22 2.37
CA LEU A 9 7.11 -0.11 1.75
C LEU A 9 6.00 0.04 2.78
N VAL A 10 6.04 -0.73 3.88
CA VAL A 10 5.08 -0.60 4.99
C VAL A 10 5.10 0.83 5.53
N SER A 11 6.29 1.32 5.86
CA SER A 11 6.47 2.69 6.34
C SER A 11 5.95 3.71 5.32
N TYR A 12 6.32 3.52 4.04
CA TYR A 12 5.90 4.40 2.95
C TYR A 12 4.37 4.48 2.85
N PHE A 13 3.66 3.35 2.82
CA PHE A 13 2.19 3.35 2.73
C PHE A 13 1.53 3.90 4.00
N TYR A 14 2.05 3.55 5.17
CA TYR A 14 1.51 4.02 6.44
C TYR A 14 1.58 5.54 6.57
N PHE A 15 2.73 6.15 6.23
CA PHE A 15 2.90 7.60 6.25
C PHE A 15 2.26 8.32 5.06
N ALA A 16 2.03 7.62 3.96
CA ALA A 16 1.32 8.18 2.82
C ALA A 16 -0.20 8.29 3.04
N GLN A 17 -0.77 7.68 4.08
CA GLN A 17 -2.18 7.88 4.41
C GLN A 17 -2.50 9.34 4.78
N PRO A 18 -3.67 9.87 4.42
CA PRO A 18 -4.11 11.18 4.90
C PRO A 18 -4.19 11.18 6.43
N GLU A 19 -3.60 12.18 7.11
CA GLU A 19 -3.57 12.23 8.59
C GLU A 19 -4.96 12.17 9.23
N LYS A 20 -5.96 12.79 8.59
CA LYS A 20 -7.36 12.79 9.05
C LYS A 20 -8.06 11.43 8.89
N SER A 21 -7.44 10.50 8.14
CA SER A 21 -8.02 9.23 7.73
C SER A 21 -7.01 8.08 7.82
N LYS A 22 -6.03 8.15 8.75
CA LYS A 22 -5.13 7.02 9.06
C LYS A 22 -5.95 5.85 9.60
N ARG A 23 -6.50 5.10 8.66
CA ARG A 23 -7.49 4.04 8.87
C ARG A 23 -6.82 2.68 8.95
N PHE A 24 -5.67 2.54 8.31
CA PHE A 24 -4.94 1.29 8.21
C PHE A 24 -3.67 1.35 9.06
N SER A 25 -3.42 0.27 9.78
CA SER A 25 -2.22 0.07 10.57
C SER A 25 -1.06 -0.42 9.70
N GLU A 26 0.16 -0.40 10.23
CA GLU A 26 1.33 -1.00 9.58
C GLU A 26 1.11 -2.50 9.27
N LEU A 27 0.44 -3.22 10.17
CA LEU A 27 0.12 -4.64 9.97
C LEU A 27 -0.79 -4.88 8.77
N ASP A 28 -1.71 -3.96 8.48
CA ASP A 28 -2.57 -4.06 7.32
C ASP A 28 -1.77 -3.90 6.02
N PHE A 29 -0.73 -3.06 6.02
CA PHE A 29 0.19 -2.93 4.89
C PHE A 29 1.16 -4.09 4.77
N VAL A 30 1.60 -4.69 5.88
CA VAL A 30 2.37 -5.94 5.85
C VAL A 30 1.59 -7.01 5.12
N ARG A 31 0.31 -7.21 5.47
CA ARG A 31 -0.56 -8.18 4.79
C ARG A 31 -0.78 -7.85 3.32
N LEU A 32 -1.00 -6.56 2.99
CA LEU A 32 -1.13 -6.13 1.60
C LEU A 32 0.12 -6.47 0.77
N ILE A 33 1.31 -6.24 1.31
CA ILE A 33 2.57 -6.51 0.62
C ILE A 33 2.81 -8.02 0.49
N ASP A 34 2.48 -8.79 1.52
CA ASP A 34 2.57 -10.26 1.50
C ASP A 34 1.64 -10.85 0.42
N ASP A 35 0.41 -10.33 0.33
CA ASP A 35 -0.57 -10.78 -0.66
C ASP A 35 -0.22 -10.37 -2.10
N LEU A 36 0.30 -9.15 -2.31
CA LEU A 36 0.65 -8.66 -3.65
C LEU A 36 2.03 -9.13 -4.13
N GLY A 37 2.92 -9.44 -3.19
CA GLY A 37 4.36 -9.56 -3.43
C GLY A 37 5.08 -8.21 -3.43
N VAL A 38 6.32 -8.23 -2.95
CA VAL A 38 7.18 -7.04 -2.78
C VAL A 38 7.48 -6.34 -4.11
N GLU A 39 7.59 -7.10 -5.21
CA GLU A 39 7.86 -6.57 -6.55
C GLU A 39 6.66 -5.77 -7.08
N THR A 40 5.48 -6.39 -7.09
CA THR A 40 4.20 -5.75 -7.45
C THR A 40 3.94 -4.51 -6.59
N ALA A 41 4.12 -4.62 -5.28
CA ALA A 41 3.93 -3.50 -4.37
C ALA A 41 4.87 -2.34 -4.69
N ASN A 42 6.10 -2.61 -5.15
CA ASN A 42 7.05 -1.58 -5.58
C ASN A 42 6.69 -0.95 -6.92
N GLU A 43 6.22 -1.75 -7.87
CA GLU A 43 5.78 -1.30 -9.19
C GLU A 43 4.58 -0.36 -9.07
N PHE A 44 3.59 -0.76 -8.27
CA PHE A 44 2.31 -0.05 -8.13
C PHE A 44 2.24 0.91 -6.93
N LYS A 45 3.35 1.16 -6.21
CA LYS A 45 3.34 1.97 -4.97
C LYS A 45 2.66 3.33 -5.09
N ALA A 46 2.86 4.02 -6.22
CA ALA A 46 2.22 5.33 -6.46
C ALA A 46 0.70 5.22 -6.65
N ILE A 47 0.25 4.15 -7.32
CA ILE A 47 -1.18 3.88 -7.55
C ILE A 47 -1.86 3.46 -6.24
N ILE A 48 -1.20 2.62 -5.43
CA ILE A 48 -1.64 2.25 -4.08
C ILE A 48 -1.86 3.52 -3.24
N VAL A 49 -0.87 4.42 -3.19
CA VAL A 49 -0.98 5.69 -2.44
C VAL A 49 -2.13 6.56 -2.95
N ARG A 50 -2.31 6.67 -4.27
CA ARG A 50 -3.45 7.43 -4.83
C ARG A 50 -4.78 6.88 -4.32
N HIS A 51 -4.96 5.56 -4.31
CA HIS A 51 -6.19 4.96 -3.83
C HIS A 51 -6.38 5.06 -2.31
N LEU A 52 -5.29 5.08 -1.52
CA LEU A 52 -5.36 5.41 -0.09
C LEU A 52 -5.87 6.83 0.13
N HIS A 53 -5.45 7.80 -0.69
CA HIS A 53 -5.92 9.18 -0.63
C HIS A 53 -7.38 9.34 -1.03
N GLU A 54 -7.86 8.53 -1.97
CA GLU A 54 -9.28 8.41 -2.33
C GLU A 54 -10.13 7.74 -1.24
N GLY A 55 -9.51 7.25 -0.15
CA GLY A 55 -10.21 6.58 0.95
C GLY A 55 -10.67 5.15 0.61
N ARG A 56 -10.08 4.53 -0.41
CA ARG A 56 -10.43 3.14 -0.79
C ARG A 56 -9.95 2.16 0.26
N ASN A 57 -10.66 1.05 0.36
CA ASN A 57 -10.33 -0.05 1.25
C ASN A 57 -9.18 -0.89 0.67
N LEU A 58 -8.30 -1.43 1.52
CA LEU A 58 -7.13 -2.19 1.04
C LEU A 58 -7.52 -3.39 0.18
N HIS A 59 -8.60 -4.10 0.53
CA HIS A 59 -9.10 -5.22 -0.27
C HIS A 59 -9.51 -4.82 -1.69
N VAL A 60 -10.04 -3.59 -1.87
CA VAL A 60 -10.37 -3.07 -3.20
C VAL A 60 -9.10 -2.74 -3.97
N ILE A 61 -8.10 -2.15 -3.32
CA ILE A 61 -6.80 -1.86 -3.94
C ILE A 61 -6.12 -3.16 -4.40
N GLN A 62 -6.15 -4.19 -3.55
CA GLN A 62 -5.63 -5.52 -3.87
C GLN A 62 -6.32 -6.13 -5.09
N ALA A 63 -7.66 -6.13 -5.11
CA ALA A 63 -8.44 -6.67 -6.24
C ALA A 63 -8.18 -5.92 -7.55
N LEU A 64 -7.93 -4.60 -7.50
CA LEU A 64 -7.61 -3.79 -8.68
C LEU A 64 -6.21 -4.07 -9.26
N LEU A 65 -5.28 -4.56 -8.44
CA LEU A 65 -3.89 -4.82 -8.84
C LEU A 65 -3.62 -6.30 -9.16
N ALA A 66 -4.50 -7.20 -8.73
CA ALA A 66 -4.43 -8.63 -9.01
C ALA A 66 -5.17 -9.05 -10.31
N ALA A 67 -5.82 -8.10 -10.99
CA ALA A 67 -6.57 -8.29 -12.24
C ALA A 67 -5.74 -7.87 -13.46
#